data_AF-A0A834IVI9-F1
#
_entry.id   AF-A0A834IVI9-F1
#
_cell.length_a   1.000
_cell.length_b   1.000
_cell.length_c   1.000
_cell.angle_alpha   90.00
_cell.angle_beta   90.00
_cell.angle_gamma   90.00
#
_symmetry.space_group_name_H-M   'P 1'
#
loop_
_entity.id
_entity.type
_entity.pdbx_description
1 polymer ?
#
loop_
_entity_poly.entity_id
_entity_poly.type
_entity_poly.pdbx_seq_one_letter_code
_entity_poly.pdbx_strand_id
1 'polypeptide(L)'
;MESQLGYRLNRVAIPDHSLFGFADASALITNKLLQISLAACNHCICVSHTGKENTVLRGKVESDRVSVIPNAVDTYAFTPNPSQRAQCQITIVVVSRLVYRKGVDLTAQLIADICHKFKQIHFLIAGDGPKRWLLEEVRERKGLQDRVVLLGALEHSQVRNVLVKGDIFLNTSLTEAYCMAIVEAVSCGLKVVSTKVGGIPEVLPEDLIILTEPTVPALMEGLEQAIEELNRDKFVCPYECNKRVEHCYNWFNIASRTEIVYQSVTKEESKTLSYILQRHLSSGVWPYLLVVSLVFLMLKFYEFWIPSHNIDVAINYNSKNRDNKNRERNKE
;
A
#
# COMPACT_ATOMS: atom_id res chain seq x y z
N MET A 1 12.98 -42.96 -1.52
CA MET A 1 13.18 -42.55 -2.93
C MET A 1 12.85 -41.09 -3.20
N GLU A 2 12.16 -40.36 -2.30
CA GLU A 2 11.96 -38.90 -2.42
C GLU A 2 13.15 -38.06 -1.92
N SER A 3 14.12 -38.67 -1.22
CA SER A 3 15.27 -37.96 -0.62
C SER A 3 16.40 -37.63 -1.60
N GLN A 4 16.42 -38.19 -2.81
CA GLN A 4 17.53 -38.02 -3.78
C GLN A 4 17.30 -36.95 -4.85
N LEU A 5 16.09 -36.40 -4.98
CA LEU A 5 15.81 -35.36 -5.99
C LEU A 5 15.97 -33.92 -5.50
N GLY A 6 16.40 -33.69 -4.25
CA GLY A 6 17.00 -32.42 -3.84
C GLY A 6 16.14 -31.15 -3.97
N TYR A 7 14.85 -31.24 -4.32
CA TYR A 7 13.96 -30.08 -4.41
C TYR A 7 13.49 -29.67 -3.01
N ARG A 8 14.40 -29.11 -2.21
CA ARG A 8 14.00 -28.30 -1.06
C ARG A 8 13.34 -27.04 -1.61
N LEU A 9 12.00 -26.99 -1.54
CA LEU A 9 11.27 -25.80 -1.93
C LEU A 9 11.64 -24.65 -1.00
N ASN A 10 12.01 -23.53 -1.60
CA ASN A 10 12.41 -22.33 -0.87
C ASN A 10 11.24 -21.83 -0.01
N ARG A 11 11.56 -21.30 1.17
CA ARG A 11 10.58 -20.70 2.07
C ARG A 11 10.19 -19.35 1.49
N VAL A 12 8.90 -19.08 1.39
CA VAL A 12 8.39 -17.86 0.75
C VAL A 12 7.58 -17.04 1.74
N ALA A 13 7.92 -15.76 1.87
CA ALA A 13 7.11 -14.77 2.55
C ALA A 13 6.60 -13.75 1.53
N ILE A 14 5.30 -13.46 1.53
CA ILE A 14 4.67 -12.57 0.53
C ILE A 14 4.09 -11.34 1.24
N PRO A 15 4.48 -10.11 0.84
CA PRO A 15 3.74 -8.92 1.24
C PRO A 15 2.48 -8.76 0.38
N ASP A 16 1.31 -8.68 1.02
CA ASP A 16 0.04 -8.36 0.36
C ASP A 16 -0.37 -6.93 0.68
N HIS A 17 -0.36 -6.11 -0.36
CA HIS A 17 -0.77 -4.70 -0.32
C HIS A 17 -2.17 -4.49 -0.91
N SER A 18 -2.88 -5.57 -1.25
CA SER A 18 -4.08 -5.49 -2.05
C SER A 18 -5.34 -5.62 -1.20
N LEU A 19 -6.26 -4.68 -1.38
CA LEU A 19 -7.64 -4.84 -0.95
C LEU A 19 -8.50 -5.02 -2.20
N PHE A 20 -8.98 -6.24 -2.46
CA PHE A 20 -9.92 -6.49 -3.56
C PHE A 20 -11.30 -6.86 -3.01
N GLY A 21 -12.34 -6.41 -3.71
CA GLY A 21 -13.72 -6.77 -3.42
C GLY A 21 -14.07 -8.19 -3.88
N PHE A 22 -15.29 -8.63 -3.53
CA PHE A 22 -15.82 -9.96 -3.86
C PHE A 22 -16.77 -9.97 -5.09
N ALA A 23 -17.00 -8.82 -5.72
CA ALA A 23 -18.21 -8.60 -6.54
C ALA A 23 -18.12 -9.04 -8.00
N ASP A 24 -16.93 -9.15 -8.59
CA ASP A 24 -16.78 -9.35 -10.05
C ASP A 24 -16.15 -10.70 -10.42
N ALA A 25 -16.41 -11.19 -11.64
CA ALA A 25 -15.81 -12.43 -12.17
C ALA A 25 -14.26 -12.36 -12.21
N SER A 26 -13.70 -11.18 -12.44
CA SER A 26 -12.26 -10.92 -12.33
C SER A 26 -11.76 -11.10 -10.89
N ALA A 27 -12.56 -10.70 -9.89
CA ALA A 27 -12.24 -10.91 -8.49
C ALA A 27 -12.29 -12.39 -8.11
N LEU A 28 -13.22 -13.19 -8.64
CA LEU A 28 -13.26 -14.64 -8.43
C LEU A 28 -11.99 -15.33 -8.96
N ILE A 29 -11.55 -14.99 -10.17
CA ILE A 29 -10.31 -15.53 -10.75
C ILE A 29 -9.11 -15.11 -9.91
N THR A 30 -9.03 -13.82 -9.55
CA THR A 30 -7.93 -13.27 -8.75
C THR A 30 -7.88 -13.91 -7.36
N ASN A 31 -9.03 -14.17 -6.74
CA ASN A 31 -9.11 -14.88 -5.45
C ASN A 31 -8.60 -16.31 -5.55
N LYS A 32 -8.93 -17.02 -6.64
CA LYS A 32 -8.38 -18.37 -6.87
C LYS A 32 -6.88 -18.35 -7.09
N LEU A 33 -6.35 -17.39 -7.86
CA LEU A 33 -4.91 -17.23 -8.04
C LEU A 33 -4.20 -16.87 -6.73
N LEU A 34 -4.82 -16.06 -5.89
CA LEU A 34 -4.33 -15.73 -4.55
C LEU A 34 -4.29 -16.99 -3.66
N GLN A 35 -5.36 -17.80 -3.65
CA GLN A 35 -5.40 -19.07 -2.92
C GLN A 35 -4.29 -20.02 -3.37
N ILE A 36 -4.06 -20.15 -4.68
CA ILE A 36 -2.95 -20.94 -5.21
C ILE A 36 -1.61 -20.42 -4.68
N SER A 37 -1.37 -19.12 -4.82
CA SER A 37 -0.09 -18.50 -4.46
C SER A 37 0.19 -18.64 -2.96
N LEU A 38 -0.84 -18.47 -2.13
CA LEU A 38 -0.72 -18.55 -0.68
C LEU A 38 -0.77 -19.98 -0.13
N ALA A 39 -1.24 -20.97 -0.89
CA ALA A 39 -1.24 -22.37 -0.46
C ALA A 39 0.19 -22.89 -0.21
N ALA A 40 1.15 -22.49 -1.04
CA ALA A 40 2.56 -22.87 -0.90
C ALA A 40 3.38 -21.88 -0.06
N CYS A 41 2.92 -20.63 0.09
CA CYS A 41 3.57 -19.60 0.89
C CYS A 41 3.73 -20.05 2.34
N ASN A 42 4.82 -19.69 3.04
CA ASN A 42 5.04 -19.98 4.47
C ASN A 42 4.34 -18.95 5.36
N HIS A 43 4.43 -17.67 4.99
CA HIS A 43 3.88 -16.58 5.79
C HIS A 43 3.49 -15.39 4.91
N CYS A 44 2.40 -14.72 5.24
CA CYS A 44 1.96 -13.51 4.55
C CYS A 44 2.12 -12.29 5.46
N ILE A 45 2.53 -11.16 4.91
CA ILE A 45 2.60 -9.88 5.63
C ILE A 45 1.57 -8.95 4.98
N CYS A 46 0.63 -8.45 5.78
CA CYS A 46 -0.37 -7.48 5.35
C CYS A 46 -0.08 -6.12 5.98
N VAL A 47 -0.44 -5.04 5.29
CA VAL A 47 -0.18 -3.67 5.77
C VAL A 47 -1.17 -3.18 6.82
N SER A 48 -2.30 -3.88 7.00
CA SER A 48 -3.36 -3.51 7.93
C SER A 48 -4.10 -4.76 8.43
N HIS A 49 -4.80 -4.66 9.56
CA HIS A 49 -5.64 -5.73 10.09
C HIS A 49 -6.82 -6.02 9.16
N THR A 50 -7.42 -4.99 8.57
CA THR A 50 -8.47 -5.16 7.54
C THR A 50 -7.93 -5.95 6.34
N GLY A 51 -6.69 -5.65 5.92
CA GLY A 51 -5.98 -6.42 4.90
C GLY A 51 -5.76 -7.87 5.32
N LYS A 52 -5.28 -8.12 6.54
CA LYS A 52 -5.11 -9.47 7.08
C LYS A 52 -6.41 -10.27 7.06
N GLU A 53 -7.51 -9.71 7.54
CA GLU A 53 -8.81 -10.38 7.54
C GLU A 53 -9.26 -10.71 6.10
N ASN A 54 -9.11 -9.76 5.18
CA ASN A 54 -9.43 -9.95 3.76
C ASN A 54 -8.58 -11.07 3.14
N THR A 55 -7.27 -11.10 3.41
CA THR A 55 -6.32 -12.11 2.91
C THR A 55 -6.59 -13.49 3.52
N VAL A 56 -6.89 -13.58 4.82
CA VAL A 56 -7.26 -14.84 5.48
C VAL A 56 -8.52 -15.43 4.84
N LEU A 57 -9.56 -14.61 4.64
CA LEU A 57 -10.83 -15.04 4.04
C LEU A 57 -10.66 -15.44 2.57
N ARG A 58 -10.00 -14.60 1.76
CA ARG A 58 -9.88 -14.82 0.32
C ARG A 58 -8.86 -15.89 -0.02
N GLY A 59 -7.72 -15.88 0.67
CA GLY A 59 -6.61 -16.81 0.49
C GLY A 59 -6.83 -18.17 1.15
N LYS A 60 -7.86 -18.30 2.01
CA LYS A 60 -8.11 -19.51 2.84
C LYS A 60 -6.84 -19.95 3.58
N VAL A 61 -6.11 -18.98 4.10
CA VAL A 61 -4.90 -19.20 4.90
C VAL A 61 -5.21 -19.08 6.37
N GLU A 62 -4.47 -19.81 7.19
CA GLU A 62 -4.63 -19.75 8.64
C GLU A 62 -4.13 -18.38 9.16
N SER A 63 -4.84 -17.82 10.14
CA SER A 63 -4.61 -16.44 10.61
C SER A 63 -3.27 -16.25 11.33
N ASP A 64 -2.72 -17.31 11.93
CA ASP A 64 -1.39 -17.37 12.53
C ASP A 64 -0.26 -17.23 11.48
N ARG A 65 -0.55 -17.57 10.23
CA ARG A 65 0.38 -17.47 9.09
C ARG A 65 0.32 -16.12 8.37
N VAL A 66 -0.40 -15.16 8.96
CA VAL A 66 -0.54 -13.80 8.44
C VAL A 66 -0.19 -12.80 9.54
N SER A 67 0.84 -11.99 9.33
CA SER A 67 1.22 -10.90 10.24
C SER A 67 0.79 -9.55 9.67
N VAL A 68 0.52 -8.60 10.55
CA VAL A 68 0.28 -7.21 10.17
C VAL A 68 1.55 -6.40 10.44
N ILE A 69 2.14 -5.86 9.38
CA ILE A 69 3.29 -4.96 9.46
C ILE A 69 2.98 -3.79 8.52
N PRO A 70 2.72 -2.59 9.06
CA PRO A 70 2.42 -1.42 8.24
C PRO A 70 3.66 -0.99 7.44
N ASN A 71 3.43 -0.21 6.40
CA ASN A 71 4.52 0.36 5.62
C ASN A 71 5.26 1.43 6.43
N ALA A 72 6.57 1.49 6.25
CA ALA A 72 7.39 2.56 6.82
C ALA A 72 7.31 3.83 5.96
N VAL A 73 7.57 4.98 6.59
CA VAL A 73 7.70 6.28 5.92
C VAL A 73 9.05 6.91 6.27
N ASP A 74 9.65 7.59 5.32
CA ASP A 74 10.82 8.43 5.56
C ASP A 74 10.36 9.85 5.96
N THR A 75 10.26 10.11 7.26
CA THR A 75 9.83 11.42 7.78
C THR A 75 10.83 12.53 7.49
N TYR A 76 12.10 12.22 7.24
CA TYR A 76 13.10 13.20 6.81
C TYR A 76 12.82 13.66 5.38
N ALA A 77 12.45 12.73 4.50
CA ALA A 77 12.00 13.06 3.15
C ALA A 77 10.67 13.84 3.12
N PHE A 78 9.85 13.75 4.19
CA PHE A 78 8.56 14.42 4.35
C PHE A 78 8.54 15.43 5.50
N THR A 79 9.60 16.23 5.66
CA THR A 79 9.68 17.25 6.73
C THR A 79 8.71 18.43 6.47
N PRO A 80 7.92 18.88 7.47
CA PRO A 80 7.04 20.04 7.34
C PRO A 80 7.75 21.31 6.91
N ASN A 81 7.08 22.18 6.16
CA ASN A 81 7.54 23.55 5.94
C ASN A 81 6.35 24.53 5.88
N PRO A 82 5.81 24.94 7.04
CA PRO A 82 4.63 25.83 7.10
C PRO A 82 4.83 27.19 6.41
N SER A 83 6.09 27.65 6.22
CA SER A 83 6.37 28.91 5.54
C SER A 83 6.00 28.93 4.05
N GLN A 84 5.79 27.75 3.44
CA GLN A 84 5.35 27.63 2.05
C GLN A 84 3.83 27.64 1.88
N ARG A 85 3.07 27.62 2.99
CA ARG A 85 1.63 27.76 2.95
C ARG A 85 1.27 29.19 2.61
N ALA A 86 0.27 29.34 1.77
CA ALA A 86 -0.16 30.66 1.36
C ALA A 86 -0.92 31.37 2.49
N GLN A 87 -0.65 32.67 2.64
CA GLN A 87 -1.33 33.48 3.64
C GLN A 87 -2.75 33.82 3.19
N CYS A 88 -3.69 33.89 4.13
CA CYS A 88 -5.10 34.26 3.89
C CYS A 88 -5.90 33.34 2.96
N GLN A 89 -5.40 32.14 2.65
CA GLN A 89 -6.14 31.12 1.91
C GLN A 89 -5.92 29.73 2.52
N ILE A 90 -6.90 28.84 2.34
CA ILE A 90 -6.82 27.45 2.80
C ILE A 90 -6.60 26.58 1.57
N THR A 91 -5.47 25.88 1.51
CA THR A 91 -5.12 25.00 0.40
C THR A 91 -5.43 23.56 0.75
N ILE A 92 -6.40 22.97 0.05
CA ILE A 92 -6.73 21.55 0.11
C ILE A 92 -5.91 20.81 -0.94
N VAL A 93 -5.09 19.86 -0.49
CA VAL A 93 -4.21 19.06 -1.35
C VAL A 93 -4.83 17.68 -1.56
N VAL A 94 -4.82 17.22 -2.82
CA VAL A 94 -5.20 15.85 -3.19
C VAL A 94 -4.04 15.24 -3.96
N VAL A 95 -3.46 14.15 -3.44
CA VAL A 95 -2.41 13.39 -4.14
C VAL A 95 -2.89 11.96 -4.35
N SER A 96 -3.26 11.60 -5.58
CA SER A 96 -3.67 10.23 -5.90
C SER A 96 -3.71 9.96 -7.41
N ARG A 97 -3.82 8.68 -7.80
CA ARG A 97 -4.19 8.34 -9.18
C ARG A 97 -5.65 8.71 -9.43
N LEU A 98 -5.95 9.32 -10.57
CA LEU A 98 -7.30 9.78 -10.89
C LEU A 98 -8.15 8.66 -11.53
N VAL A 99 -8.54 7.69 -10.69
CA VAL A 99 -9.33 6.50 -11.06
C VAL A 99 -10.56 6.35 -10.16
N TYR A 100 -11.55 5.57 -10.59
CA TYR A 100 -12.80 5.36 -9.86
C TYR A 100 -12.61 4.98 -8.37
N ARG A 101 -11.75 3.99 -8.08
CA ARG A 101 -11.48 3.56 -6.69
C ARG A 101 -10.91 4.65 -5.78
N LYS A 102 -10.36 5.73 -6.34
CA LYS A 102 -9.84 6.89 -5.61
C LYS A 102 -10.90 7.97 -5.38
N GLY A 103 -12.15 7.71 -5.78
CA GLY A 103 -13.29 8.58 -5.49
C GLY A 103 -13.21 9.95 -6.16
N VAL A 104 -12.63 10.02 -7.36
CA VAL A 104 -12.52 11.28 -8.12
C VAL A 104 -13.90 11.91 -8.36
N ASP A 105 -14.94 11.10 -8.51
CA ASP A 105 -16.32 11.57 -8.64
C ASP A 105 -16.82 12.32 -7.40
N LEU A 106 -16.40 11.87 -6.20
CA LEU A 106 -16.70 12.57 -4.95
C LEU A 106 -15.87 13.85 -4.86
N THR A 107 -14.58 13.80 -5.19
CA THR A 107 -13.70 14.98 -5.21
C THR A 107 -14.25 16.08 -6.13
N ALA A 108 -14.70 15.71 -7.33
CA ALA A 108 -15.24 16.65 -8.31
C ALA A 108 -16.49 17.37 -7.78
N GLN A 109 -17.41 16.65 -7.14
CA GLN A 109 -18.60 17.23 -6.52
C GLN A 109 -18.23 18.14 -5.34
N LEU A 110 -17.33 17.68 -4.46
CA LEU A 110 -16.84 18.46 -3.32
C LEU A 110 -16.21 19.78 -3.73
N ILE A 111 -15.37 19.79 -4.77
CA ILE A 111 -14.74 21.01 -5.29
C ILE A 111 -15.80 22.05 -5.65
N ALA A 112 -16.84 21.63 -6.38
CA ALA A 112 -17.90 22.55 -6.80
C ALA A 112 -18.63 23.18 -5.60
N ASP A 113 -18.97 22.36 -4.60
CA ASP A 113 -19.78 22.79 -3.47
C ASP A 113 -18.98 23.62 -2.45
N ILE A 114 -17.77 23.15 -2.09
CA ILE A 114 -16.94 23.79 -1.07
C ILE A 114 -16.38 25.12 -1.58
N CYS A 115 -15.97 25.22 -2.85
CA CYS A 115 -15.48 26.48 -3.43
C CYS A 115 -16.62 27.49 -3.59
N HIS A 116 -17.86 27.03 -3.79
CA HIS A 116 -19.02 27.92 -3.80
C HIS A 116 -19.25 28.52 -2.40
N LYS A 117 -19.23 27.68 -1.35
CA LYS A 117 -19.49 28.04 0.04
C LYS A 117 -18.38 28.91 0.67
N PHE A 118 -17.11 28.58 0.45
CA PHE A 118 -15.96 29.27 1.03
C PHE A 118 -15.10 29.86 -0.08
N LYS A 119 -14.87 31.18 -0.09
CA LYS A 119 -14.13 31.86 -1.17
C LYS A 119 -12.60 31.73 -1.03
N GLN A 120 -12.11 31.48 0.18
CA GLN A 120 -10.68 31.36 0.49
C GLN A 120 -10.08 29.98 0.15
N ILE A 121 -10.89 29.00 -0.24
CA ILE A 121 -10.42 27.63 -0.47
C ILE A 121 -9.77 27.48 -1.85
N HIS A 122 -8.62 26.87 -1.89
CA HIS A 122 -7.91 26.52 -3.12
C HIS A 122 -7.63 25.01 -3.13
N PHE A 123 -7.62 24.42 -4.30
CA PHE A 123 -7.30 23.01 -4.50
C PHE A 123 -5.99 22.88 -5.27
N LEU A 124 -5.13 22.01 -4.76
CA LEU A 124 -3.91 21.59 -5.42
C LEU A 124 -3.96 20.07 -5.62
N ILE A 125 -4.17 19.65 -6.86
CA ILE A 125 -4.43 18.24 -7.19
C ILE A 125 -3.25 17.70 -7.99
N ALA A 126 -2.53 16.77 -7.40
CA ALA A 126 -1.46 16.02 -8.02
C ALA A 126 -1.93 14.60 -8.33
N GLY A 127 -1.79 14.20 -9.58
CA GLY A 127 -2.32 12.96 -10.08
C GLY A 127 -2.66 12.99 -11.55
N ASP A 128 -2.66 11.80 -12.14
CA ASP A 128 -3.20 11.59 -13.47
C ASP A 128 -3.99 10.28 -13.52
N GLY A 129 -4.83 10.16 -14.54
CA GLY A 129 -5.65 8.98 -14.77
C GLY A 129 -6.90 9.24 -15.61
N PRO A 130 -7.63 8.18 -15.94
CA PRO A 130 -8.78 8.23 -16.86
C PRO A 130 -9.94 9.09 -16.37
N LYS A 131 -9.99 9.47 -15.08
CA LYS A 131 -11.01 10.39 -14.55
C LYS A 131 -10.56 11.84 -14.42
N ARG A 132 -9.37 12.20 -14.93
CA ARG A 132 -8.87 13.58 -14.90
C ARG A 132 -9.84 14.57 -15.56
N TRP A 133 -10.42 14.18 -16.69
CA TRP A 133 -11.37 15.01 -17.45
C TRP A 133 -12.54 15.52 -16.60
N LEU A 134 -12.98 14.77 -15.58
CA LEU A 134 -14.09 15.16 -14.72
C LEU A 134 -13.72 16.37 -13.85
N LEU A 135 -12.47 16.42 -13.36
CA LEU A 135 -11.99 17.57 -12.59
C LEU A 135 -11.78 18.79 -13.49
N GLU A 136 -11.32 18.58 -14.72
CA GLU A 136 -11.20 19.64 -15.72
C GLU A 136 -12.60 20.19 -16.08
N GLU A 137 -13.58 19.33 -16.32
CA GLU A 137 -14.96 19.74 -16.61
C GLU A 137 -15.56 20.58 -15.48
N VAL A 138 -15.42 20.14 -14.22
CA VAL A 138 -15.89 20.91 -13.06
C VAL A 138 -15.16 22.24 -12.96
N ARG A 139 -13.84 22.27 -13.14
CA ARG A 139 -13.04 23.49 -13.12
C ARG A 139 -13.52 24.50 -14.15
N GLU A 140 -13.71 24.07 -15.40
CA GLU A 140 -14.11 24.96 -16.49
C GLU A 140 -15.57 25.43 -16.34
N ARG A 141 -16.51 24.51 -16.06
CA ARG A 141 -17.94 24.86 -15.95
C ARG A 141 -18.25 25.77 -14.77
N LYS A 142 -17.46 25.70 -13.70
CA LYS A 142 -17.67 26.51 -12.48
C LYS A 142 -16.78 27.75 -12.42
N GLY A 143 -15.94 28.00 -13.43
CA GLY A 143 -15.03 29.15 -13.45
C GLY A 143 -14.01 29.11 -12.31
N LEU A 144 -13.46 27.94 -12.00
CA LEU A 144 -12.55 27.71 -10.86
C LEU A 144 -11.08 27.59 -11.29
N GLN A 145 -10.70 28.13 -12.45
CA GLN A 145 -9.34 28.03 -13.00
C GLN A 145 -8.29 28.62 -12.05
N ASP A 146 -8.61 29.72 -11.38
CA ASP A 146 -7.72 30.39 -10.43
C ASP A 146 -7.63 29.65 -9.08
N ARG A 147 -8.57 28.73 -8.82
CA ARG A 147 -8.74 28.09 -7.51
C ARG A 147 -8.44 26.60 -7.49
N VAL A 148 -8.47 25.93 -8.65
CA VAL A 148 -8.26 24.48 -8.76
C VAL A 148 -7.11 24.23 -9.73
N VAL A 149 -5.93 23.95 -9.17
CA VAL A 149 -4.71 23.70 -9.93
C VAL A 149 -4.49 22.20 -10.08
N LEU A 150 -4.49 21.72 -11.33
CA LEU A 150 -4.26 20.31 -11.67
C LEU A 150 -2.81 20.13 -12.13
N LEU A 151 -1.93 19.62 -11.27
CA LEU A 151 -0.49 19.51 -11.51
C LEU A 151 -0.11 18.36 -12.46
N GLY A 152 -0.97 17.35 -12.61
CA GLY A 152 -0.62 16.14 -13.36
C GLY A 152 0.14 15.12 -12.53
N ALA A 153 0.69 14.11 -13.19
CA ALA A 153 1.50 13.09 -12.54
C ALA A 153 2.79 13.70 -11.98
N LEU A 154 3.12 13.35 -10.75
CA LEU A 154 4.34 13.78 -10.09
C LEU A 154 5.21 12.59 -9.74
N GLU A 155 6.51 12.79 -9.81
CA GLU A 155 7.46 11.86 -9.19
C GLU A 155 7.32 11.92 -7.68
N HIS A 156 7.57 10.79 -7.01
CA HIS A 156 7.42 10.70 -5.56
C HIS A 156 8.31 11.70 -4.80
N SER A 157 9.52 11.95 -5.32
CA SER A 157 10.47 12.96 -4.82
C SER A 157 9.90 14.39 -4.79
N GLN A 158 8.89 14.67 -5.63
CA GLN A 158 8.26 15.99 -5.74
C GLN A 158 7.00 16.12 -4.90
N VAL A 159 6.45 15.01 -4.38
CA VAL A 159 5.19 15.01 -3.62
C VAL A 159 5.27 15.92 -2.40
N ARG A 160 6.39 15.88 -1.67
CA ARG A 160 6.61 16.78 -0.53
C ARG A 160 6.42 18.26 -0.91
N ASN A 161 6.94 18.69 -2.06
CA ASN A 161 6.88 20.10 -2.49
C ASN A 161 5.45 20.59 -2.72
N VAL A 162 4.52 19.66 -2.94
CA VAL A 162 3.09 19.93 -3.07
C VAL A 162 2.43 19.88 -1.70
N LEU A 163 2.71 18.84 -0.91
CA LEU A 163 2.12 18.65 0.41
C LEU A 163 2.39 19.87 1.31
N VAL A 164 3.63 20.35 1.40
CA VAL A 164 3.99 21.46 2.32
C VAL A 164 3.27 22.79 2.02
N LYS A 165 2.68 22.95 0.82
CA LYS A 165 1.87 24.12 0.46
C LYS A 165 0.43 24.02 0.97
N GLY A 166 0.00 22.83 1.37
CA GLY A 166 -1.34 22.53 1.84
C GLY A 166 -1.54 22.75 3.33
N ASP A 167 -2.80 22.98 3.68
CA ASP A 167 -3.31 23.00 5.05
C ASP A 167 -4.09 21.72 5.38
N ILE A 168 -4.89 21.27 4.41
CA ILE A 168 -5.72 20.07 4.51
C ILE A 168 -5.30 19.09 3.41
N PHE A 169 -5.19 17.82 3.74
CA PHE A 169 -5.09 16.74 2.76
C PHE A 169 -6.42 15.99 2.67
N LEU A 170 -6.95 15.85 1.45
CA LEU A 170 -8.23 15.20 1.20
C LEU A 170 -8.03 13.86 0.50
N ASN A 171 -8.52 12.78 1.11
CA ASN A 171 -8.62 11.46 0.50
C ASN A 171 -10.07 11.00 0.40
N THR A 172 -10.57 10.80 -0.82
CA THR A 172 -11.95 10.39 -1.10
C THR A 172 -12.05 8.93 -1.55
N SER A 173 -11.02 8.12 -1.29
CA SER A 173 -10.94 6.75 -1.81
C SER A 173 -12.13 5.90 -1.39
N LEU A 174 -12.63 5.06 -2.30
CA LEU A 174 -13.72 4.12 -2.03
C LEU A 174 -13.22 2.80 -1.43
N THR A 175 -11.95 2.46 -1.69
CA THR A 175 -11.29 1.26 -1.18
C THR A 175 -9.82 1.55 -0.97
N GLU A 176 -9.28 1.25 0.21
CA GLU A 176 -7.86 1.41 0.52
C GLU A 176 -7.37 0.33 1.49
N ALA A 177 -6.13 -0.13 1.29
CA ALA A 177 -5.49 -1.07 2.23
C ALA A 177 -4.77 -0.31 3.36
N TYR A 178 -4.16 0.84 3.05
CA TYR A 178 -3.34 1.60 4.01
C TYR A 178 -3.10 3.06 3.60
N CYS A 179 -3.11 3.39 2.30
CA CYS A 179 -2.92 4.74 1.76
C CYS A 179 -1.70 5.52 2.32
N MET A 180 -0.51 5.27 1.77
CA MET A 180 0.72 5.99 2.15
C MET A 180 0.62 7.51 2.08
N ALA A 181 -0.14 8.05 1.12
CA ALA A 181 -0.29 9.49 0.94
C ALA A 181 -0.85 10.21 2.18
N ILE A 182 -1.67 9.52 2.98
CA ILE A 182 -2.19 10.06 4.26
C ILE A 182 -1.07 10.20 5.29
N VAL A 183 -0.20 9.18 5.40
CA VAL A 183 0.95 9.19 6.32
C VAL A 183 1.96 10.27 5.90
N GLU A 184 2.22 10.41 4.60
CA GLU A 184 3.07 11.44 4.01
C GLU A 184 2.52 12.86 4.27
N ALA A 185 1.20 13.04 4.13
CA ALA A 185 0.53 14.31 4.38
C ALA A 185 0.61 14.74 5.85
N VAL A 186 0.35 13.84 6.80
CA VAL A 186 0.52 14.13 8.23
C VAL A 186 1.98 14.35 8.59
N SER A 187 2.91 13.64 7.94
CA SER A 187 4.34 13.89 8.10
C SER A 187 4.71 15.32 7.71
N CYS A 188 4.06 15.89 6.69
CA CYS A 188 4.22 17.29 6.30
C CYS A 188 3.39 18.27 7.16
N GLY A 189 2.62 17.77 8.13
CA GLY A 189 1.85 18.54 9.10
C GLY A 189 0.49 19.02 8.61
N LEU A 190 -0.12 18.34 7.63
CA LEU A 190 -1.46 18.68 7.12
C LEU A 190 -2.52 18.01 8.00
N LYS A 191 -3.67 18.68 8.17
CA LYS A 191 -4.85 18.02 8.72
C LYS A 191 -5.42 17.08 7.65
N VAL A 192 -5.66 15.82 7.98
CA VAL A 192 -6.22 14.87 7.01
C VAL A 192 -7.73 14.76 7.18
N VAL A 193 -8.45 14.86 6.06
CA VAL A 193 -9.85 14.44 5.94
C VAL A 193 -9.88 13.24 4.99
N SER A 194 -10.41 12.11 5.45
CA SER A 194 -10.43 10.88 4.67
C SER A 194 -11.72 10.10 4.84
N THR A 195 -12.08 9.36 3.80
CA THR A 195 -13.09 8.30 3.89
C THR A 195 -12.66 7.17 4.83
N LYS A 196 -13.61 6.65 5.61
CA LYS A 196 -13.48 5.54 6.54
C LYS A 196 -13.65 4.19 5.81
N VAL A 197 -12.76 3.90 4.86
CA VAL A 197 -12.83 2.68 4.04
C VAL A 197 -11.61 1.78 4.24
N GLY A 198 -11.82 0.47 4.14
CA GLY A 198 -10.75 -0.53 4.24
C GLY A 198 -9.86 -0.30 5.46
N GLY A 199 -8.54 -0.27 5.26
CA GLY A 199 -7.57 -0.13 6.35
C GLY A 199 -7.28 1.30 6.81
N ILE A 200 -7.93 2.33 6.25
CA ILE A 200 -7.68 3.73 6.62
C ILE A 200 -7.85 4.04 8.13
N PRO A 201 -8.88 3.52 8.84
CA PRO A 201 -9.07 3.84 10.25
C PRO A 201 -7.92 3.38 11.15
N GLU A 202 -7.06 2.51 10.65
CA GLU A 202 -5.93 1.91 11.36
C GLU A 202 -4.64 2.71 11.19
N VAL A 203 -4.60 3.64 10.23
CA VAL A 203 -3.36 4.25 9.71
C VAL A 203 -2.88 5.38 10.61
N LEU A 204 -3.78 6.12 11.25
CA LEU A 204 -3.41 7.27 12.07
C LEU A 204 -4.24 7.31 13.35
N PRO A 205 -3.67 7.86 14.43
CA PRO A 205 -4.43 8.25 15.62
C PRO A 205 -5.61 9.17 15.28
N GLU A 206 -6.72 9.03 16.02
CA GLU A 206 -7.98 9.75 15.78
C GLU A 206 -7.85 11.29 15.82
N ASP A 207 -6.85 11.83 16.51
CA ASP A 207 -6.62 13.29 16.58
C ASP A 207 -5.97 13.87 15.31
N LEU A 208 -5.29 13.04 14.52
CA LEU A 208 -4.57 13.44 13.31
C LEU A 208 -5.40 13.32 12.02
N ILE A 209 -6.54 12.64 12.07
CA ILE A 209 -7.38 12.34 10.90
C ILE A 209 -8.87 12.49 11.23
N ILE A 210 -9.60 13.19 10.37
CA ILE A 210 -11.07 13.21 10.38
C ILE A 210 -11.57 12.15 9.41
N LEU A 211 -12.27 11.15 9.94
CA LEU A 211 -12.82 10.03 9.18
C LEU A 211 -14.29 10.26 8.87
N THR A 212 -14.67 10.13 7.61
CA THR A 212 -16.05 10.33 7.14
C THR A 212 -16.55 9.12 6.36
N GLU A 213 -17.87 8.98 6.21
CA GLU A 213 -18.40 8.03 5.23
C GLU A 213 -18.06 8.46 3.79
N PRO A 214 -17.97 7.53 2.82
CA PRO A 214 -17.64 7.82 1.42
C PRO A 214 -18.82 8.43 0.66
N THR A 215 -19.38 9.51 1.19
CA THR A 215 -20.49 10.28 0.60
C THR A 215 -20.13 11.76 0.57
N VAL A 216 -20.67 12.49 -0.40
CA VAL A 216 -20.41 13.94 -0.52
C VAL A 216 -20.83 14.70 0.74
N PRO A 217 -22.03 14.49 1.33
CA PRO A 217 -22.42 15.21 2.55
C PRO A 217 -21.46 14.98 3.72
N ALA A 218 -21.09 13.72 3.98
CA ALA A 218 -20.18 13.40 5.09
C ALA A 218 -18.76 13.98 4.88
N LEU A 219 -18.27 13.95 3.63
CA LEU A 219 -16.97 14.56 3.29
C LEU A 219 -17.01 16.09 3.39
N MET A 220 -18.13 16.72 3.03
CA MET A 220 -18.34 18.16 3.24
C MET A 220 -18.29 18.51 4.72
N GLU A 221 -19.01 17.77 5.57
CA GLU A 221 -18.99 17.96 7.03
C GLU A 221 -17.57 17.82 7.60
N GLY A 222 -16.82 16.79 7.17
CA GLY A 222 -15.43 16.60 7.61
C GLY A 222 -14.48 17.72 7.15
N LEU A 223 -14.65 18.22 5.92
CA LEU A 223 -13.90 19.38 5.43
C LEU A 223 -14.26 20.66 6.20
N GLU A 224 -15.53 20.88 6.49
CA GLU A 224 -16.00 22.03 7.27
C GLU A 224 -15.44 22.01 8.69
N GLN A 225 -15.45 20.84 9.34
CA GLN A 225 -14.81 20.65 10.63
C GLN A 225 -13.31 20.98 10.57
N ALA A 226 -12.59 20.47 9.57
CA ALA A 226 -11.17 20.74 9.41
C ALA A 226 -10.88 22.24 9.20
N ILE A 227 -11.71 22.92 8.41
CA ILE A 227 -11.62 24.37 8.18
C ILE A 227 -11.88 25.14 9.48
N GLU A 228 -12.87 24.75 10.27
CA GLU A 228 -13.14 25.36 11.57
C GLU A 228 -12.00 25.16 12.58
N GLU A 229 -11.42 23.96 12.62
CA GLU A 229 -10.26 23.66 13.47
C GLU A 229 -9.06 24.54 13.10
N LEU A 230 -8.78 24.71 11.81
CA LEU A 230 -7.72 25.60 11.31
C LEU A 230 -7.99 27.06 11.67
N ASN A 231 -9.22 27.55 11.47
CA ASN A 231 -9.58 28.94 11.79
C ASN A 231 -9.53 29.26 13.29
N ARG A 232 -9.65 28.24 14.15
CA ARG A 232 -9.56 28.38 15.63
C ARG A 232 -8.17 28.07 16.18
N ASP A 233 -7.17 27.90 15.33
CA ASP A 233 -5.80 27.47 15.69
C ASP A 233 -5.79 26.16 16.51
N LYS A 234 -6.78 25.28 16.32
CA LYS A 234 -6.89 23.98 16.97
C LYS A 234 -6.24 22.89 16.14
N PHE A 235 -4.95 23.02 15.84
CA PHE A 235 -4.20 22.00 15.12
C PHE A 235 -2.95 21.57 15.89
N VAL A 236 -2.58 20.30 15.74
CA VAL A 236 -1.32 19.78 16.27
C VAL A 236 -0.17 20.43 15.49
N CYS A 237 0.86 20.89 16.19
CA CYS A 237 2.03 21.49 15.57
C CYS A 237 2.57 20.58 14.44
N PRO A 238 2.81 21.11 13.21
CA PRO A 238 3.31 20.32 12.08
C PRO A 238 4.52 19.44 12.39
N TYR A 239 5.47 19.97 13.18
CA TYR A 239 6.67 19.22 13.58
C TYR A 239 6.37 18.12 14.61
N GLU A 240 5.35 18.30 15.45
CA GLU A 240 4.87 17.27 16.38
C GLU A 240 4.17 16.14 15.62
N CYS A 241 3.35 16.47 14.61
CA CYS A 241 2.76 15.46 13.71
C CYS A 241 3.85 14.60 13.06
N ASN A 242 4.89 15.23 12.51
CA ASN A 242 6.01 14.52 11.89
C ASN A 242 6.72 13.55 12.86
N LYS A 243 7.01 14.00 14.08
CA LYS A 243 7.62 13.15 15.12
C LYS A 243 6.73 11.97 15.52
N ARG A 244 5.42 12.20 15.70
CA ARG A 244 4.49 11.11 16.03
C ARG A 244 4.46 10.06 14.93
N VAL A 245 4.42 10.49 13.67
CA VAL A 245 4.49 9.58 12.52
C VAL A 245 5.82 8.82 12.47
N GLU A 246 6.96 9.48 12.73
CA GLU A 246 8.27 8.81 12.83
C GLU A 246 8.26 7.72 13.90
N HIS A 247 7.71 8.00 15.08
CA HIS A 247 7.61 7.01 16.15
C HIS A 247 6.75 5.80 15.78
N CYS A 248 5.64 6.02 15.05
CA CYS A 248 4.74 4.94 14.62
C CYS A 248 5.28 4.12 13.44
N TYR A 249 5.96 4.76 12.49
CA TYR A 249 6.23 4.20 11.16
C TYR A 249 7.70 4.31 10.70
N ASN A 250 8.65 4.40 11.64
CA ASN A 250 10.08 4.41 11.30
C ASN A 250 10.55 3.08 10.68
N TRP A 251 11.46 3.21 9.71
CA TRP A 251 12.07 2.09 9.00
C TRP A 251 12.75 1.08 9.92
N PHE A 252 13.37 1.51 11.01
CA PHE A 252 14.08 0.61 11.92
C PHE A 252 13.12 -0.39 12.58
N ASN A 253 12.04 0.09 13.19
CA ASN A 253 11.03 -0.74 13.83
C ASN A 253 10.35 -1.68 12.82
N ILE A 254 9.95 -1.16 11.66
CA ILE A 254 9.28 -1.95 10.62
C ILE A 254 10.22 -3.02 10.05
N ALA A 255 11.49 -2.69 9.83
CA ALA A 255 12.50 -3.65 9.39
C ALA A 255 12.72 -4.74 10.45
N SER A 256 12.87 -4.39 11.73
CA SER A 256 13.02 -5.37 12.81
C SER A 256 11.80 -6.30 12.93
N ARG A 257 10.58 -5.77 12.80
CA ARG A 257 9.34 -6.60 12.78
C ARG A 257 9.33 -7.56 11.61
N THR A 258 9.75 -7.10 10.43
CA THR A 258 9.83 -7.93 9.22
C THR A 258 10.90 -9.01 9.37
N GLU A 259 12.04 -8.67 9.97
CA GLU A 259 13.12 -9.61 10.23
C GLU A 259 12.67 -10.73 11.17
N ILE A 260 11.90 -10.44 12.22
CA ILE A 260 11.34 -11.45 13.13
C ILE A 260 10.51 -12.48 12.33
N VAL A 261 9.69 -12.02 11.39
CA VAL A 261 8.88 -12.91 10.52
C VAL A 261 9.78 -13.74 9.61
N TYR A 262 10.82 -13.15 9.02
CA TYR A 262 11.76 -13.92 8.20
C TYR A 262 12.52 -14.96 9.03
N GLN A 263 12.96 -14.60 10.23
CA GLN A 263 13.61 -15.52 11.14
C GLN A 263 12.69 -16.67 11.56
N SER A 264 11.40 -16.40 11.86
CA SER A 264 10.44 -17.46 12.16
C SER A 264 10.25 -18.40 10.97
N VAL A 265 10.07 -17.83 9.77
CA VAL A 265 9.92 -18.59 8.52
C VAL A 265 11.16 -19.42 8.22
N THR A 266 12.38 -18.97 8.54
CA THR A 266 13.63 -19.77 8.38
C THR A 266 13.80 -20.91 9.38
N LYS A 267 13.07 -20.90 10.49
CA LYS A 267 13.10 -21.96 11.51
C LYS A 267 12.10 -23.08 11.25
N GLU A 268 11.08 -22.86 10.42
CA GLU A 268 10.10 -23.90 10.05
C GLU A 268 10.78 -25.13 9.39
N GLU A 269 10.12 -26.28 9.33
CA GLU A 269 10.64 -27.39 8.52
C GLU A 269 10.29 -27.19 7.04
N SER A 270 11.14 -27.68 6.14
CA SER A 270 10.84 -27.65 4.70
C SER A 270 9.61 -28.52 4.43
N LYS A 271 8.57 -27.92 3.87
CA LYS A 271 7.33 -28.64 3.55
C LYS A 271 7.58 -29.66 2.45
N THR A 272 7.03 -30.86 2.63
CA THR A 272 7.09 -31.90 1.61
C THR A 272 6.24 -31.54 0.39
N LEU A 273 6.59 -32.08 -0.77
CA LEU A 273 5.79 -31.92 -1.99
C LEU A 273 4.36 -32.44 -1.78
N SER A 274 4.20 -33.56 -1.08
CA SER A 274 2.91 -34.14 -0.73
C SER A 274 2.02 -33.18 0.06
N TYR A 275 2.58 -32.46 1.04
CA TYR A 275 1.85 -31.45 1.81
C TYR A 275 1.35 -30.30 0.93
N ILE A 276 2.21 -29.80 0.04
CA ILE A 276 1.87 -28.69 -0.86
C ILE A 276 0.79 -29.12 -1.86
N LEU A 277 0.92 -30.32 -2.44
CA LEU A 277 -0.08 -30.90 -3.33
C LEU A 277 -1.43 -31.06 -2.62
N GLN A 278 -1.45 -31.58 -1.39
CA GLN A 278 -2.68 -31.71 -0.61
C GLN A 278 -3.36 -30.35 -0.37
N ARG A 279 -2.58 -29.31 -0.11
CA ARG A 279 -3.09 -27.95 0.12
C ARG A 279 -3.62 -27.29 -1.16
N HIS A 280 -3.01 -27.57 -2.31
CA HIS A 280 -3.56 -27.15 -3.60
C HIS A 280 -4.85 -27.91 -3.96
N LEU A 281 -4.92 -29.21 -3.68
CA LEU A 281 -6.14 -30.00 -3.89
C LEU A 281 -7.30 -29.46 -3.03
N SER A 282 -7.05 -29.16 -1.76
CA SER A 282 -8.07 -28.60 -0.86
C SER A 282 -8.50 -27.16 -1.22
N SER A 283 -7.66 -26.41 -1.94
CA SER A 283 -8.01 -25.06 -2.43
C SER A 283 -9.03 -25.07 -3.58
N GLY A 284 -9.32 -26.24 -4.18
CA GLY A 284 -10.32 -26.37 -5.24
C GLY A 284 -9.86 -25.88 -6.62
N VAL A 285 -8.54 -25.76 -6.83
CA VAL A 285 -7.93 -25.25 -8.06
C VAL A 285 -7.20 -26.34 -8.86
N TRP A 286 -7.88 -27.47 -9.04
CA TRP A 286 -7.43 -28.66 -9.78
C TRP A 286 -6.91 -28.38 -11.21
N PRO A 287 -7.52 -27.48 -12.01
CA PRO A 287 -7.01 -27.17 -13.35
C PRO A 287 -5.59 -26.58 -13.34
N TYR A 288 -5.22 -25.87 -12.27
CA TYR A 288 -3.86 -25.35 -12.12
C TYR A 288 -2.85 -26.47 -11.84
N LEU A 289 -3.23 -27.49 -11.06
CA LEU A 289 -2.39 -28.68 -10.86
C LEU A 289 -2.14 -29.43 -12.17
N LEU A 290 -3.13 -29.46 -13.08
CA LEU A 290 -2.94 -30.02 -14.42
C LEU A 290 -1.91 -29.23 -15.21
N VAL A 291 -2.00 -27.89 -15.20
CA VAL A 291 -1.02 -27.03 -15.87
C VAL A 291 0.38 -27.21 -15.28
N VAL A 292 0.53 -27.22 -13.95
CA VAL A 292 1.82 -27.45 -13.29
C VAL A 292 2.36 -28.85 -13.61
N SER A 293 1.51 -29.87 -13.64
CA SER A 293 1.90 -31.23 -14.02
C SER A 293 2.36 -31.30 -15.48
N LEU A 294 1.67 -30.61 -16.40
CA LEU A 294 2.04 -30.53 -17.80
C LEU A 294 3.36 -29.77 -18.01
N VAL A 295 3.57 -28.67 -17.29
CA VAL A 295 4.85 -27.95 -17.27
C VAL A 295 5.97 -28.84 -16.71
N PHE A 296 5.71 -29.61 -15.65
CA PHE A 296 6.68 -30.54 -15.09
C PHE A 296 7.05 -31.65 -16.09
N LEU A 297 6.06 -32.24 -16.77
CA LEU A 297 6.30 -33.22 -17.84
C LEU A 297 7.09 -32.60 -19.01
N MET A 298 6.76 -31.37 -19.38
CA MET A 298 7.49 -30.61 -20.39
C MET A 298 8.95 -30.36 -19.95
N LEU A 299 9.19 -29.99 -18.69
CA LEU A 299 10.53 -29.84 -18.13
C LEU A 299 11.31 -31.16 -18.13
N LYS A 300 10.65 -32.29 -17.81
CA LYS A 300 11.27 -33.62 -17.91
C LYS A 300 11.60 -34.00 -19.35
N PHE A 301 10.75 -33.62 -20.30
CA PHE A 301 11.02 -33.77 -21.72
C PHE A 301 12.19 -32.87 -22.17
N TYR A 302 12.28 -31.63 -21.69
CA TYR A 302 13.43 -30.77 -21.96
C TYR A 302 14.72 -31.29 -21.31
N GLU A 303 14.67 -31.84 -20.10
CA GLU A 303 15.82 -32.45 -19.42
C GLU A 303 16.38 -33.64 -20.22
N PHE A 304 15.54 -34.35 -20.98
CA PHE A 304 15.99 -35.38 -21.93
C PHE A 304 16.81 -34.79 -23.09
N TRP A 305 16.44 -33.60 -23.60
CA TRP A 305 17.13 -32.94 -24.72
C TRP A 305 18.33 -32.09 -24.28
N ILE A 306 18.23 -31.44 -23.13
CA ILE A 306 19.25 -30.56 -22.53
C ILE A 306 19.41 -31.00 -21.07
N PRO A 307 20.33 -31.95 -20.81
CA PRO A 307 20.52 -32.46 -19.47
C PRO A 307 20.93 -31.37 -18.48
N SER A 308 20.37 -31.42 -17.28
CA SER A 308 20.61 -30.46 -16.20
C SER A 308 22.08 -30.37 -15.75
N HIS A 309 22.91 -31.39 -16.05
CA HIS A 309 24.35 -31.36 -15.78
C HIS A 309 25.15 -30.42 -16.71
N ASN A 310 24.58 -30.00 -17.84
CA ASN A 310 25.19 -29.03 -18.76
C ASN A 310 24.80 -27.58 -18.44
N ILE A 311 23.97 -27.37 -17.41
CA ILE A 311 23.52 -26.05 -16.97
C ILE A 311 24.38 -25.66 -15.78
N ASP A 312 24.97 -24.47 -15.83
CA ASP A 312 25.71 -23.93 -14.69
C ASP A 312 24.82 -23.84 -13.46
N VAL A 313 25.23 -24.50 -12.38
CA VAL A 313 24.51 -24.46 -11.11
C VAL A 313 24.70 -23.08 -10.51
N ALA A 314 23.60 -22.32 -10.39
CA ALA A 314 23.60 -21.08 -9.65
C ALA A 314 24.08 -21.32 -8.21
N ILE A 315 25.19 -20.68 -7.84
CA ILE A 315 25.76 -20.82 -6.51
C ILE A 315 24.78 -20.25 -5.50
N ASN A 316 24.25 -21.09 -4.61
CA ASN A 316 23.44 -20.64 -3.49
C ASN A 316 24.25 -19.66 -2.63
N TYR A 317 23.63 -18.52 -2.27
CA TYR A 317 24.23 -17.58 -1.33
C TYR A 317 24.38 -18.25 0.04
N ASN A 318 25.58 -18.77 0.32
CA ASN A 318 25.88 -19.48 1.55
C ASN A 318 26.50 -18.50 2.55
N SER A 319 25.98 -18.43 3.79
CA SER A 319 26.46 -17.52 4.83
C SER A 319 27.96 -17.64 5.12
N LYS A 320 28.55 -18.82 4.86
CA LYS A 320 30.00 -19.09 4.96
C LYS A 320 30.86 -18.24 4.01
N ASN A 321 30.32 -17.76 2.89
CA ASN A 321 31.07 -16.86 1.99
C ASN A 321 31.28 -15.46 2.59
N ARG A 322 30.51 -15.09 3.63
CA ARG A 322 30.68 -13.83 4.36
C ARG A 322 31.91 -13.88 5.27
N ASP A 323 32.16 -15.01 5.91
CA ASP A 323 33.31 -15.20 6.79
C ASP A 323 34.64 -15.24 6.03
N ASN A 324 34.66 -15.81 4.82
CA ASN A 324 35.86 -15.77 3.98
C ASN A 324 36.12 -14.37 3.39
N LYS A 325 35.10 -13.66 2.90
CA LYS A 325 35.27 -12.27 2.41
C LYS A 325 35.65 -11.28 3.51
N ASN A 326 35.16 -11.47 4.74
CA ASN A 326 35.56 -10.64 5.89
C ASN A 326 36.95 -11.00 6.41
N ARG A 327 37.39 -12.27 6.31
CA ARG A 327 38.76 -12.67 6.63
C ARG A 327 39.80 -12.19 5.62
N GLU A 328 39.43 -12.02 4.36
CA GLU A 328 40.30 -11.46 3.32
C GLU A 328 40.41 -9.93 3.45
N ARG A 329 39.31 -9.22 3.75
CA ARG A 329 39.35 -7.76 4.00
C ARG A 329 40.06 -7.35 5.29
N ASN A 330 40.17 -8.23 6.27
CA ASN A 330 40.90 -7.97 7.51
C ASN A 330 42.39 -8.38 7.42
N LYS A 331 42.87 -8.75 6.23
CA LYS A 331 44.27 -9.10 5.96
C LYS A 331 44.97 -8.13 5.01
N GLU A 332 44.27 -7.12 4.50
CA GLU A 332 44.83 -5.93 3.81
C GLU A 332 44.80 -4.72 4.75
#